data_AF-A0A0D5A0E6-F1
#
_entry.id   AF-A0A0D5A0E6-F1
#
_cell.length_a   1.000
_cell.length_b   1.000
_cell.length_c   1.000
_cell.angle_alpha   90.00
_cell.angle_beta   90.00
_cell.angle_gamma   90.00
#
_symmetry.space_group_name_H-M   'P 1'
#
loop_
_entity.id
_entity.type
_entity.pdbx_description
1 polymer ?
#
loop_
_entity_poly.entity_id
_entity_poly.type
_entity_poly.pdbx_seq_one_letter_code
_entity_poly.pdbx_strand_id
1 'polypeptide(L)'
;MAMALKKDARDDSQVDLFLPQLTALPLRDQRETMERPFFSLSKRKRLKPIDYISPDRKVTVHVSANSEYGLATIYDLDILIYCASVLIEYKRQGKNDIPQTLHVVPYDMLSTLKRDVGGRAYELLGNALDRLQSTTVKTNIRSGDAVETTFSWIDSHSQLKDRNGQVRGMRITLAKWFYDGVLMEGGVLAIDPAYFSLTGGRERWLYRVARKHAGGAGSDGFSISMPTLYEKSGAEGDYRRFKFEMAKIIRENGLPGYSLELIQRDDAEPMLRMTKRDADSKDAPPSPTAPSTTDTKPKNTADVVGEDPISFPVQGSIAFDAFGVIARANLPSPQRDHSAVADEFRGFLKSRKIAFDAENITQIFATFCSKQRAAS
;
A
#
# COMPACT_ATOMS: atom_id res chain seq x y z
N MET A 1 -19.29 -1.43 -57.18
CA MET A 1 -19.97 -0.42 -56.34
C MET A 1 -19.41 -0.57 -54.94
N ALA A 2 -18.48 0.31 -54.53
CA ALA A 2 -17.79 0.22 -53.25
C ALA A 2 -18.69 0.78 -52.14
N MET A 3 -19.03 -0.02 -51.13
CA MET A 3 -19.74 0.44 -49.95
C MET A 3 -18.69 0.66 -48.84
N ALA A 4 -18.33 1.92 -48.62
CA ALA A 4 -17.44 2.32 -47.55
C ALA A 4 -18.12 2.09 -46.19
N LEU A 5 -17.55 1.20 -45.38
CA LEU A 5 -17.89 1.03 -43.98
C LEU A 5 -17.52 2.32 -43.23
N LYS A 6 -18.54 3.05 -42.78
CA LYS A 6 -18.42 4.18 -41.86
C LYS A 6 -17.79 3.67 -40.57
N LYS A 7 -16.52 4.01 -40.37
CA LYS A 7 -15.79 3.79 -39.12
C LYS A 7 -16.37 4.76 -38.09
N ASP A 8 -17.02 4.23 -37.06
CA ASP A 8 -17.45 5.02 -35.89
C ASP A 8 -16.22 5.61 -35.20
N ALA A 9 -15.88 6.84 -35.58
CA ALA A 9 -14.95 7.68 -34.85
C ALA A 9 -15.64 8.17 -33.58
N ARG A 10 -15.68 7.33 -32.54
CA ARG A 10 -15.88 7.82 -31.18
C ARG A 10 -14.69 8.72 -30.85
N ASP A 11 -14.99 9.94 -30.48
CA ASP A 11 -14.04 11.00 -30.15
C ASP A 11 -13.02 10.50 -29.09
N ASP A 12 -11.77 10.31 -29.52
CA ASP A 12 -10.66 9.80 -28.71
C ASP A 12 -10.30 10.71 -27.52
N SER A 13 -10.89 11.91 -27.45
CA SER A 13 -10.67 12.90 -26.39
C SER A 13 -11.61 12.76 -25.19
N GLN A 14 -12.70 12.00 -25.32
CA GLN A 14 -13.69 11.88 -24.26
C GLN A 14 -13.35 10.71 -23.33
N VAL A 15 -12.92 11.04 -22.11
CA VAL A 15 -12.89 10.07 -21.01
C VAL A 15 -14.32 9.61 -20.79
N ASP A 16 -14.57 8.29 -20.86
CA ASP A 16 -15.90 7.72 -20.74
C ASP A 16 -16.54 8.19 -19.42
N LEU A 17 -17.56 9.05 -19.51
CA LEU A 17 -18.20 9.72 -18.37
C LEU A 17 -18.98 8.72 -17.49
N PHE A 18 -19.04 7.45 -17.91
CA PHE A 18 -19.69 6.32 -17.26
C PHE A 18 -18.69 5.39 -16.57
N LEU A 19 -17.59 5.94 -16.04
CA LEU A 19 -16.83 5.21 -15.03
C LEU A 19 -17.75 4.98 -13.82
N PRO A 20 -17.85 3.74 -13.31
CA PRO A 20 -18.61 3.47 -12.09
C PRO A 20 -18.17 4.45 -10.98
N GLN A 21 -19.06 4.84 -10.08
CA GLN A 21 -18.61 5.52 -8.84
C GLN A 21 -17.71 4.54 -8.08
N LEU A 22 -16.39 4.66 -8.29
CA LEU A 22 -15.34 3.74 -7.85
C LEU A 22 -15.12 3.76 -6.33
N THR A 23 -15.85 4.60 -5.59
CA THR A 23 -15.77 4.72 -4.12
C THR A 23 -16.15 3.43 -3.38
N ALA A 24 -16.76 2.46 -4.04
CA ALA A 24 -17.06 1.13 -3.47
C ALA A 24 -16.51 -0.03 -4.31
N LEU A 25 -15.44 0.18 -5.09
CA LEU A 25 -14.82 -0.90 -5.89
C LEU A 25 -14.26 -1.99 -4.96
N PRO A 26 -14.80 -3.23 -4.97
CA PRO A 26 -14.24 -4.30 -4.16
C PRO A 26 -12.85 -4.67 -4.67
N LEU A 27 -11.85 -4.52 -3.83
CA LEU A 27 -10.46 -4.73 -4.22
C LEU A 27 -10.15 -6.22 -4.37
N ARG A 28 -9.51 -6.57 -5.48
CA ARG A 28 -9.18 -7.92 -5.89
C ARG A 28 -7.72 -7.99 -6.35
N ASP A 29 -6.96 -8.92 -5.79
CA ASP A 29 -5.59 -9.22 -6.22
C ASP A 29 -5.53 -10.61 -6.88
N GLN A 30 -4.62 -10.78 -7.84
CA GLN A 30 -4.46 -12.00 -8.60
C GLN A 30 -3.83 -13.08 -7.71
N ARG A 31 -4.56 -14.19 -7.52
CA ARG A 31 -4.22 -15.26 -6.58
C ARG A 31 -2.89 -15.93 -6.87
N GLU A 32 -2.55 -16.14 -8.14
CA GLU A 32 -1.33 -16.86 -8.55
C GLU A 32 -0.06 -16.13 -8.10
N THR A 33 -0.07 -14.80 -8.09
CA THR A 33 1.11 -13.97 -7.81
C THR A 33 1.33 -13.69 -6.32
N MET A 34 0.42 -14.15 -5.44
CA MET A 34 0.45 -13.83 -4.01
C MET A 34 1.54 -14.54 -3.19
N GLU A 35 1.98 -15.74 -3.58
CA GLU A 35 2.93 -16.55 -2.79
C GLU A 35 4.33 -16.67 -3.39
N ARG A 36 4.54 -16.09 -4.59
CA ARG A 36 5.77 -16.24 -5.36
C ARG A 36 6.41 -14.87 -5.59
N PRO A 37 7.74 -14.81 -5.77
CA PRO A 37 8.44 -13.54 -5.83
C PRO A 37 8.41 -12.97 -7.25
N PHE A 38 7.41 -12.15 -7.50
CA PHE A 38 7.23 -11.46 -8.79
C PHE A 38 7.73 -10.01 -8.79
N PHE A 39 7.91 -9.43 -7.60
CA PHE A 39 8.18 -8.02 -7.41
C PHE A 39 9.30 -7.81 -6.40
N SER A 40 10.06 -6.74 -6.57
CA SER A 40 11.01 -6.29 -5.56
C SER A 40 10.27 -5.82 -4.29
N LEU A 41 10.70 -6.28 -3.11
CA LEU A 41 10.16 -5.85 -1.82
C LEU A 41 10.74 -4.51 -1.33
N SER A 42 11.77 -4.00 -2.02
CA SER A 42 12.41 -2.74 -1.67
C SER A 42 11.81 -1.57 -2.46
N LYS A 43 11.80 -0.37 -1.86
CA LYS A 43 11.51 0.88 -2.57
C LYS A 43 12.69 1.34 -3.46
N ARG A 44 13.88 0.78 -3.24
CA ARG A 44 15.08 1.11 -4.03
C ARG A 44 15.08 0.34 -5.35
N LYS A 45 15.65 0.97 -6.38
CA LYS A 45 15.86 0.36 -7.68
C LYS A 45 16.69 -0.92 -7.53
N ARG A 46 16.10 -2.05 -7.94
CA ARG A 46 16.74 -3.36 -7.96
C ARG A 46 16.99 -3.75 -9.41
N LEU A 47 18.25 -4.01 -9.75
CA LEU A 47 18.66 -4.54 -11.06
C LEU A 47 18.93 -6.04 -11.01
N LYS A 48 19.27 -6.57 -9.82
CA LYS A 48 19.50 -8.00 -9.63
C LYS A 48 18.21 -8.77 -9.90
N PRO A 49 18.20 -9.75 -10.81
CA PRO A 49 17.03 -10.58 -11.09
C PRO A 49 16.47 -11.27 -9.84
N ILE A 50 15.24 -11.74 -9.95
CA ILE A 50 14.64 -12.68 -9.02
C ILE A 50 14.59 -14.04 -9.70
N ASP A 51 15.24 -15.02 -9.10
CA ASP A 51 15.20 -16.41 -9.53
C ASP A 51 14.55 -17.23 -8.42
N TYR A 52 13.53 -17.99 -8.79
CA TYR A 52 12.79 -18.81 -7.86
C TYR A 52 12.43 -20.14 -8.50
N ILE A 53 12.68 -21.22 -7.76
CA ILE A 53 12.27 -22.58 -8.08
C ILE A 53 11.49 -23.09 -6.87
N SER A 54 10.31 -23.66 -7.11
CA SER A 54 9.52 -24.23 -6.03
C SER A 54 10.22 -25.44 -5.38
N PRO A 55 9.89 -25.78 -4.12
CA PRO A 55 10.50 -26.94 -3.45
C PRO A 55 10.33 -28.26 -4.20
N ASP A 56 9.20 -28.42 -4.90
CA ASP A 56 8.89 -29.58 -5.76
C ASP A 56 9.48 -29.47 -7.18
N ARG A 57 10.19 -28.38 -7.49
CA ARG A 57 10.83 -28.06 -8.79
C ARG A 57 9.90 -27.99 -10.00
N LYS A 58 8.59 -27.95 -9.79
CA LYS A 58 7.58 -27.85 -10.87
C LYS A 58 7.29 -26.43 -11.31
N VAL A 59 7.62 -25.45 -10.47
CA VAL A 59 7.32 -24.05 -10.75
C VAL A 59 8.60 -23.24 -10.75
N THR A 60 8.86 -22.55 -11.86
CA THR A 60 9.95 -21.60 -12.02
C THR A 60 9.39 -20.19 -12.20
N VAL A 61 10.07 -19.22 -11.59
CA VAL A 61 9.82 -17.79 -11.80
C VAL A 61 11.17 -17.11 -11.94
N HIS A 62 11.38 -16.48 -13.08
CA HIS A 62 12.52 -15.62 -13.35
C HIS A 62 12.00 -14.23 -13.68
N VAL A 63 12.46 -13.22 -12.94
CA VAL A 63 12.09 -11.82 -13.18
C VAL A 63 13.34 -11.00 -13.45
N SER A 64 13.41 -10.39 -14.62
CA SER A 64 14.55 -9.57 -15.05
C SER A 64 14.18 -8.09 -15.15
N ALA A 65 15.18 -7.27 -14.82
CA ALA A 65 15.04 -5.83 -14.71
C ALA A 65 15.42 -5.15 -16.02
N ASN A 66 14.77 -4.03 -16.31
CA ASN A 66 15.28 -3.05 -17.24
C ASN A 66 16.41 -2.22 -16.57
N SER A 67 17.45 -1.87 -17.33
CA SER A 67 18.61 -1.12 -16.82
C SER A 67 18.27 0.30 -16.34
N GLU A 68 17.31 0.97 -16.98
CA GLU A 68 16.86 2.32 -16.65
C GLU A 68 15.87 2.33 -15.48
N TYR A 69 14.85 1.47 -15.53
CA TYR A 69 13.75 1.51 -14.56
C TYR A 69 13.93 0.57 -13.35
N GLY A 70 14.69 -0.51 -13.51
CA GLY A 70 14.79 -1.60 -12.52
C GLY A 70 13.58 -2.54 -12.54
N LEU A 71 13.50 -3.42 -11.54
CA LEU A 71 12.35 -4.29 -11.33
C LEU A 71 11.13 -3.51 -10.83
N ALA A 72 9.95 -3.93 -11.28
CA ALA A 72 8.68 -3.59 -10.66
C ALA A 72 8.70 -3.99 -9.18
N THR A 73 8.23 -3.08 -8.33
CA THR A 73 8.20 -3.23 -6.89
C THR A 73 6.82 -3.68 -6.44
N ILE A 74 6.73 -4.20 -5.22
CA ILE A 74 5.45 -4.57 -4.62
C ILE A 74 4.49 -3.38 -4.43
N TYR A 75 5.00 -2.15 -4.49
CA TYR A 75 4.16 -0.96 -4.50
C TYR A 75 3.55 -0.74 -5.90
N ASP A 76 4.25 -1.08 -6.97
CA ASP A 76 3.72 -0.94 -8.33
C ASP A 76 2.56 -1.92 -8.58
N LEU A 77 2.59 -3.08 -7.91
CA LEU A 77 1.50 -4.06 -7.89
C LEU A 77 0.14 -3.44 -7.49
N ASP A 78 0.10 -2.38 -6.68
CA ASP A 78 -1.16 -1.72 -6.31
C ASP A 78 -1.96 -1.28 -7.55
N ILE A 79 -1.28 -0.87 -8.63
CA ILE A 79 -1.91 -0.50 -9.90
C ILE A 79 -2.56 -1.72 -10.54
N LEU A 80 -1.88 -2.87 -10.51
CA LEU A 80 -2.42 -4.13 -11.04
C LEU A 80 -3.62 -4.62 -10.23
N ILE A 81 -3.60 -4.45 -8.90
CA ILE A 81 -4.74 -4.72 -8.02
C ILE A 81 -5.94 -3.86 -8.42
N TYR A 82 -5.74 -2.56 -8.64
CA TYR A 82 -6.78 -1.67 -9.12
C TYR A 82 -7.35 -2.16 -10.48
N CYS A 83 -6.47 -2.44 -11.44
CA CYS A 83 -6.86 -2.92 -12.76
C CYS A 83 -7.63 -4.25 -12.70
N ALA A 84 -7.18 -5.21 -11.89
CA ALA A 84 -7.87 -6.48 -11.68
C ALA A 84 -9.26 -6.27 -11.07
N SER A 85 -9.38 -5.35 -10.12
CA SER A 85 -10.66 -5.00 -9.49
C SER A 85 -11.65 -4.44 -10.52
N VAL A 86 -11.20 -3.56 -11.42
CA VAL A 86 -12.02 -3.02 -12.51
C VAL A 86 -12.46 -4.11 -13.50
N LEU A 87 -11.56 -5.02 -13.88
CA LEU A 87 -11.91 -6.15 -14.77
C LEU A 87 -12.99 -7.04 -14.15
N ILE A 88 -12.86 -7.37 -12.87
CA ILE A 88 -13.82 -8.19 -12.15
C ILE A 88 -15.16 -7.47 -12.00
N GLU A 89 -15.15 -6.15 -11.83
CA GLU A 89 -16.36 -5.35 -11.80
C GLU A 89 -17.09 -5.36 -13.15
N TYR A 90 -16.37 -5.25 -14.28
CA TYR A 90 -16.98 -5.43 -15.60
C TYR A 90 -17.55 -6.83 -15.80
N LYS A 91 -16.85 -7.87 -15.34
CA LYS A 91 -17.36 -9.25 -15.35
C LYS A 91 -18.64 -9.39 -14.51
N ARG A 92 -18.66 -8.79 -13.32
CA ARG A 92 -19.80 -8.82 -12.39
C ARG A 92 -21.03 -8.12 -12.98
N GLN A 93 -20.83 -7.03 -13.72
CA GLN A 93 -21.88 -6.30 -14.43
C GLN A 93 -22.41 -7.03 -15.67
N GLY A 94 -21.85 -8.19 -16.03
CA GLY A 94 -22.29 -8.97 -17.18
C GLY A 94 -21.93 -8.34 -18.53
N LYS A 95 -20.85 -7.55 -18.61
CA LYS A 95 -20.34 -7.08 -19.90
C LYS A 95 -19.86 -8.28 -20.73
N ASN A 96 -20.38 -8.43 -21.95
CA ASN A 96 -20.04 -9.54 -22.85
C ASN A 96 -18.56 -9.52 -23.25
N ASP A 97 -18.03 -8.34 -23.60
CA ASP A 97 -16.62 -8.14 -23.96
C ASP A 97 -15.94 -7.26 -22.89
N ILE A 98 -15.12 -7.90 -22.05
CA ILE A 98 -14.32 -7.18 -21.06
C ILE A 98 -13.08 -6.63 -21.77
N PRO A 99 -12.81 -5.31 -21.72
CA PRO A 99 -11.69 -4.73 -22.43
C PRO A 99 -10.36 -5.05 -21.73
N GLN A 100 -9.34 -5.43 -22.51
CA GLN A 100 -7.96 -5.56 -22.04
C GLN A 100 -7.29 -4.19 -21.79
N THR A 101 -7.71 -3.16 -22.53
CA THR A 101 -7.29 -1.77 -22.33
C THR A 101 -8.28 -1.05 -21.43
N LEU A 102 -7.82 -0.62 -20.26
CA LEU A 102 -8.60 0.12 -19.29
C LEU A 102 -8.40 1.62 -19.45
N HIS A 103 -9.49 2.36 -19.46
CA HIS A 103 -9.49 3.81 -19.36
C HIS A 103 -9.66 4.18 -17.89
N VAL A 104 -8.73 4.95 -17.34
CA VAL A 104 -8.69 5.26 -15.91
C VAL A 104 -8.48 6.75 -15.69
N VAL A 105 -9.18 7.30 -14.71
CA VAL A 105 -8.92 8.63 -14.16
C VAL A 105 -7.85 8.50 -13.07
N PRO A 106 -6.68 9.15 -13.21
CA PRO A 106 -5.57 8.99 -12.25
C PRO A 106 -5.95 9.36 -10.82
N TYR A 107 -6.73 10.43 -10.65
CA TYR A 107 -7.21 10.88 -9.35
C TYR A 107 -7.99 9.77 -8.61
N ASP A 108 -8.93 9.12 -9.31
CA ASP A 108 -9.76 8.05 -8.74
C ASP A 108 -8.93 6.82 -8.39
N MET A 109 -7.98 6.45 -9.27
CA MET A 109 -7.05 5.34 -9.01
C MET A 109 -6.22 5.61 -7.75
N LEU A 110 -5.54 6.76 -7.67
CA LEU A 110 -4.70 7.09 -6.52
C LEU A 110 -5.51 7.17 -5.23
N SER A 111 -6.70 7.77 -5.28
CA SER A 111 -7.61 7.86 -4.13
C SER A 111 -8.05 6.47 -3.66
N THR A 112 -8.43 5.58 -4.59
CA THR A 112 -8.81 4.19 -4.29
C THR A 112 -7.66 3.41 -3.65
N LEU A 113 -6.43 3.66 -4.11
CA LEU A 113 -5.21 3.04 -3.60
C LEU A 113 -4.66 3.72 -2.33
N LYS A 114 -5.41 4.65 -1.73
CA LYS A 114 -5.01 5.45 -0.55
C LYS A 114 -3.63 6.12 -0.71
N ARG A 115 -3.34 6.61 -1.92
CA ARG A 115 -2.13 7.36 -2.23
C ARG A 115 -2.43 8.86 -2.24
N ASP A 116 -1.39 9.66 -2.00
CA ASP A 116 -1.49 11.10 -2.13
C ASP A 116 -1.94 11.50 -3.54
N VAL A 117 -2.74 12.55 -3.63
CA VAL A 117 -3.24 13.12 -4.89
C VAL A 117 -2.57 14.47 -5.12
N GLY A 118 -1.54 14.49 -5.97
CA GLY A 118 -0.76 15.69 -6.28
C GLY A 118 0.18 15.48 -7.45
N GLY A 119 0.85 16.54 -7.91
CA GLY A 119 1.71 16.50 -9.11
C GLY A 119 2.79 15.41 -9.04
N ARG A 120 3.52 15.35 -7.91
CA ARG A 120 4.52 14.31 -7.67
C ARG A 120 3.93 12.89 -7.69
N ALA A 121 2.70 12.71 -7.24
CA ALA A 121 2.06 11.39 -7.23
C ALA A 121 1.75 10.91 -8.66
N TYR A 122 1.38 11.81 -9.56
CA TYR A 122 1.21 11.49 -10.99
C TYR A 122 2.53 11.15 -11.69
N GLU A 123 3.62 11.84 -11.36
CA GLU A 123 4.95 11.47 -11.84
C GLU A 123 5.35 10.07 -11.35
N LEU A 124 5.14 9.79 -10.06
CA LEU A 124 5.40 8.47 -9.47
C LEU A 124 4.53 7.37 -10.07
N LEU A 125 3.29 7.69 -10.45
CA LEU A 125 2.39 6.78 -11.17
C LEU A 125 2.94 6.45 -12.56
N GLY A 126 3.43 7.44 -13.31
CA GLY A 126 4.13 7.22 -14.58
C GLY A 126 5.33 6.29 -14.42
N ASN A 127 6.22 6.60 -13.46
CA ASN A 127 7.40 5.77 -13.19
C ASN A 127 7.04 4.33 -12.77
N ALA A 128 5.92 4.14 -12.07
CA ALA A 128 5.42 2.82 -11.70
C ALA A 128 4.95 2.02 -12.92
N LEU A 129 4.26 2.66 -13.87
CA LEU A 129 3.85 2.04 -15.12
C LEU A 129 5.05 1.70 -16.00
N ASP A 130 6.06 2.56 -16.08
CA ASP A 130 7.28 2.26 -16.83
C ASP A 130 8.02 1.04 -16.24
N ARG A 131 8.07 0.92 -14.91
CA ARG A 131 8.58 -0.30 -14.25
C ARG A 131 7.74 -1.53 -14.56
N LEU A 132 6.41 -1.44 -14.53
CA LEU A 132 5.51 -2.55 -14.85
C LEU A 132 5.62 -3.01 -16.30
N GLN A 133 5.77 -2.07 -17.24
CA GLN A 133 5.92 -2.35 -18.67
C GLN A 133 7.30 -2.95 -18.99
N SER A 134 8.35 -2.48 -18.32
CA SER A 134 9.73 -2.85 -18.63
C SER A 134 10.26 -4.07 -17.87
N THR A 135 9.57 -4.52 -16.81
CA THR A 135 9.91 -5.74 -16.08
C THR A 135 9.47 -6.97 -16.87
N THR A 136 10.42 -7.87 -17.16
CA THR A 136 10.12 -9.13 -17.87
C THR A 136 10.03 -10.28 -16.89
N VAL A 137 8.95 -11.04 -16.98
CA VAL A 137 8.69 -12.25 -16.19
C VAL A 137 8.73 -13.45 -17.12
N LYS A 138 9.47 -14.49 -16.72
CA LYS A 138 9.45 -15.82 -17.33
C LYS A 138 8.98 -16.84 -16.29
N THR A 139 7.96 -17.63 -16.62
CA THR A 139 7.40 -18.60 -15.69
C THR A 139 6.64 -19.70 -16.42
N ASN A 140 6.49 -20.85 -15.76
CA ASN A 140 5.72 -22.00 -16.25
C ASN A 140 4.41 -22.25 -15.46
N ILE A 141 3.99 -21.35 -14.56
CA ILE A 141 2.88 -21.56 -13.59
C ILE A 141 1.59 -22.09 -14.22
N ARG A 142 1.19 -21.58 -15.39
CA ARG A 142 -0.07 -22.00 -16.04
C ARG A 142 0.10 -23.08 -17.10
N SER A 143 1.30 -23.16 -17.68
CA SER A 143 1.56 -23.96 -18.87
C SER A 143 2.26 -25.29 -18.55
N GLY A 144 2.66 -25.49 -17.29
CA GLY A 144 3.38 -26.68 -16.83
C GLY A 144 4.80 -26.75 -17.37
N ASP A 145 5.51 -27.84 -17.07
CA ASP A 145 6.94 -28.00 -17.37
C ASP A 145 7.29 -27.95 -18.88
N ALA A 146 6.30 -28.10 -19.76
CA ALA A 146 6.51 -28.18 -21.20
C ALA A 146 6.63 -26.82 -21.90
N VAL A 147 6.09 -25.73 -21.32
CA VAL A 147 6.03 -24.43 -21.97
C VAL A 147 6.31 -23.30 -20.97
N GLU A 148 7.37 -22.53 -21.24
CA GLU A 148 7.61 -21.29 -20.53
C GLU A 148 6.86 -20.13 -21.18
N THR A 149 6.24 -19.29 -20.38
CA THR A 149 5.61 -18.05 -20.85
C THR A 149 6.44 -16.85 -20.42
N THR A 150 6.69 -15.94 -21.35
CA THR A 150 7.38 -14.66 -21.09
C THR A 150 6.38 -13.51 -21.27
N PHE A 151 6.32 -12.59 -20.32
CA PHE A 151 5.43 -11.42 -20.37
C PHE A 151 5.99 -10.23 -19.57
N SER A 152 5.49 -9.03 -19.86
CA SER A 152 5.52 -7.86 -18.96
C SER A 152 4.17 -7.72 -18.25
N TRP A 153 4.06 -6.93 -17.19
CA TRP A 153 2.77 -6.80 -16.47
C TRP A 153 1.72 -6.02 -17.27
N ILE A 154 2.17 -5.03 -18.03
CA ILE A 154 1.35 -4.24 -18.96
C ILE A 154 2.05 -4.21 -20.32
N ASP A 155 1.26 -4.19 -21.39
CA ASP A 155 1.76 -4.11 -22.77
C ASP A 155 2.07 -2.66 -23.14
N SER A 156 1.17 -1.74 -22.78
CA SER A 156 1.33 -0.31 -23.05
C SER A 156 0.54 0.54 -22.07
N HIS A 157 0.98 1.80 -21.92
CA HIS A 157 0.21 2.84 -21.24
C HIS A 157 0.31 4.16 -21.99
N SER A 158 -0.70 5.01 -21.86
CA SER A 158 -0.66 6.38 -22.38
C SER A 158 -1.41 7.33 -21.45
N GLN A 159 -0.96 8.59 -21.44
CA GLN A 159 -1.52 9.64 -20.61
C GLN A 159 -2.21 10.68 -21.50
N LEU A 160 -3.48 10.94 -21.25
CA LEU A 160 -4.20 12.09 -21.82
C LEU A 160 -3.84 13.33 -20.99
N LYS A 161 -3.12 14.26 -21.59
CA LYS A 161 -2.77 15.54 -20.99
C LYS A 161 -3.63 16.65 -21.58
N ASP A 162 -4.06 17.60 -20.74
CA ASP A 162 -4.69 18.83 -21.21
C ASP A 162 -3.68 19.82 -21.79
N ARG A 163 -4.16 20.96 -22.29
CA ARG A 163 -3.32 22.03 -22.87
C ARG A 163 -2.31 22.62 -21.88
N ASN A 164 -2.56 22.46 -20.58
CA ASN A 164 -1.70 22.92 -19.50
C ASN A 164 -0.74 21.81 -19.02
N GLY A 165 -0.75 20.65 -19.68
CA GLY A 165 0.10 19.50 -19.36
C GLY A 165 -0.41 18.62 -18.21
N GLN A 166 -1.59 18.91 -17.64
CA GLN A 166 -2.14 18.10 -16.55
C GLN A 166 -2.74 16.80 -17.08
N VAL A 167 -2.44 15.68 -16.42
CA VAL A 167 -2.98 14.37 -16.79
C VAL A 167 -4.46 14.30 -16.37
N ARG A 168 -5.36 14.16 -17.36
CA ARG A 168 -6.82 14.05 -17.16
C ARG A 168 -7.32 12.62 -17.22
N GLY A 169 -6.62 11.76 -17.95
CA GLY A 169 -7.00 10.37 -18.14
C GLY A 169 -5.80 9.53 -18.52
N MET A 170 -5.91 8.23 -18.37
CA MET A 170 -4.88 7.27 -18.72
C MET A 170 -5.50 6.06 -19.39
N ARG A 171 -4.77 5.48 -20.35
CA ARG A 171 -5.09 4.18 -20.94
C ARG A 171 -4.02 3.20 -20.50
N ILE A 172 -4.42 2.04 -20.00
CA ILE A 172 -3.50 0.97 -19.57
C ILE A 172 -3.94 -0.31 -20.27
N THR A 173 -3.10 -0.83 -21.15
CA THR A 173 -3.31 -2.13 -21.80
C THR A 173 -2.58 -3.19 -20.98
N LEU A 174 -3.35 -4.06 -20.33
CA LEU A 174 -2.81 -5.13 -19.50
C LEU A 174 -2.19 -6.20 -20.39
N ALA A 175 -1.12 -6.84 -19.93
CA ALA A 175 -0.59 -7.98 -20.67
C ALA A 175 -1.58 -9.15 -20.66
N LYS A 176 -1.65 -9.87 -21.78
CA LYS A 176 -2.59 -10.99 -21.95
C LYS A 176 -2.49 -12.02 -20.82
N TRP A 177 -1.27 -12.33 -20.37
CA TRP A 177 -1.07 -13.25 -19.25
C TRP A 177 -1.73 -12.76 -17.94
N PHE A 178 -1.60 -11.47 -17.62
CA PHE A 178 -2.24 -10.92 -16.41
C PHE A 178 -3.76 -10.90 -16.56
N TYR A 179 -4.24 -10.39 -17.70
CA TYR A 179 -5.66 -10.31 -18.03
C TYR A 179 -6.37 -11.67 -17.95
N ASP A 180 -5.83 -12.69 -18.62
CA ASP A 180 -6.41 -14.04 -18.62
C ASP A 180 -6.40 -14.64 -17.20
N GLY A 181 -5.38 -14.33 -16.40
CA GLY A 181 -5.27 -14.79 -15.00
C GLY A 181 -6.30 -14.20 -14.07
N VAL A 182 -6.63 -12.93 -14.26
CA VAL A 182 -7.67 -12.24 -13.48
C VAL A 182 -9.05 -12.80 -13.83
N LEU A 183 -9.32 -13.03 -15.11
CA LEU A 183 -10.65 -13.47 -15.56
C LEU A 183 -10.92 -14.95 -15.36
N MET A 184 -9.89 -15.76 -15.13
CA MET A 184 -10.01 -17.18 -14.77
C MET A 184 -10.88 -17.36 -13.52
N GLU A 185 -11.64 -18.46 -13.49
CA GLU A 185 -12.43 -18.83 -12.32
C GLU A 185 -11.52 -19.04 -11.09
N GLY A 186 -11.86 -18.37 -9.98
CA GLY A 186 -11.02 -18.38 -8.77
C GLY A 186 -9.64 -17.71 -8.93
N GLY A 187 -9.42 -16.97 -10.03
CA GLY A 187 -8.16 -16.31 -10.35
C GLY A 187 -7.81 -15.11 -9.46
N VAL A 188 -8.79 -14.58 -8.73
CA VAL A 188 -8.63 -13.44 -7.81
C VAL A 188 -9.09 -13.75 -6.39
N LEU A 189 -8.52 -13.04 -5.43
CA LEU A 189 -8.97 -13.02 -4.04
C LEU A 189 -9.29 -11.58 -3.59
N ALA A 190 -10.33 -11.44 -2.77
CA ALA A 190 -10.66 -10.19 -2.09
C ALA A 190 -9.49 -9.73 -1.22
N ILE A 191 -9.15 -8.45 -1.23
CA ILE A 191 -8.21 -7.88 -0.26
C ILE A 191 -8.90 -6.82 0.60
N ASP A 192 -8.39 -6.65 1.80
CA ASP A 192 -8.84 -5.63 2.75
C ASP A 192 -8.32 -4.26 2.31
N PRO A 193 -9.14 -3.20 2.22
CA PRO A 193 -8.68 -1.85 1.90
C PRO A 193 -7.59 -1.29 2.83
N ALA A 194 -7.46 -1.80 4.06
CA ALA A 194 -6.36 -1.45 4.97
C ALA A 194 -4.99 -1.96 4.50
N TYR A 195 -4.94 -2.90 3.54
CA TYR A 195 -3.70 -3.33 2.88
C TYR A 195 -2.87 -2.14 2.36
N PHE A 196 -3.53 -1.14 1.77
CA PHE A 196 -2.82 0.01 1.20
C PHE A 196 -2.20 0.93 2.24
N SER A 197 -2.60 0.82 3.51
CA SER A 197 -1.99 1.54 4.64
C SER A 197 -0.67 0.89 5.11
N LEU A 198 -0.36 -0.34 4.69
CA LEU A 198 0.93 -0.98 4.99
C LEU A 198 2.06 -0.22 4.28
N THR A 199 3.12 0.10 5.01
CA THR A 199 4.23 0.92 4.48
C THR A 199 5.46 0.09 4.11
N GLY A 200 5.62 -1.08 4.72
CA GLY A 200 6.72 -2.01 4.47
C GLY A 200 6.43 -2.97 3.32
N GLY A 201 7.41 -3.17 2.44
CA GLY A 201 7.25 -4.08 1.30
C GLY A 201 7.18 -5.56 1.72
N ARG A 202 7.89 -5.92 2.79
CA ARG A 202 7.80 -7.24 3.41
C ARG A 202 6.45 -7.50 4.09
N GLU A 203 5.87 -6.49 4.73
CA GLU A 203 4.52 -6.56 5.33
C GLU A 203 3.45 -6.77 4.25
N ARG A 204 3.51 -5.97 3.18
CA ARG A 204 2.62 -6.10 2.02
C ARG A 204 2.71 -7.50 1.40
N TRP A 205 3.92 -8.00 1.21
CA TRP A 205 4.11 -9.34 0.68
C TRP A 205 3.55 -10.41 1.62
N LEU A 206 3.83 -10.29 2.93
CA LEU A 206 3.36 -11.25 3.92
C LEU A 206 1.83 -11.27 4.06
N TYR A 207 1.17 -10.10 3.94
CA TYR A 207 -0.28 -10.02 3.85
C TYR A 207 -0.83 -10.85 2.70
N ARG A 208 -0.20 -10.80 1.51
CA ARG A 208 -0.64 -11.57 0.34
C ARG A 208 -0.46 -13.08 0.56
N VAL A 209 0.64 -13.49 1.17
CA VAL A 209 0.88 -14.90 1.56
C VAL A 209 -0.20 -15.36 2.55
N ALA A 210 -0.45 -14.59 3.61
CA ALA A 210 -1.50 -14.89 4.59
C ALA A 210 -2.87 -14.96 3.92
N ARG A 211 -3.19 -14.03 3.02
CA ARG A 211 -4.45 -14.00 2.28
C ARG A 211 -4.67 -15.25 1.45
N LYS A 212 -3.63 -15.72 0.76
CA LYS A 212 -3.68 -16.90 -0.09
C LYS A 212 -3.80 -18.20 0.70
N HIS A 213 -3.07 -18.36 1.80
CA HIS A 213 -2.96 -19.63 2.51
C HIS A 213 -3.85 -19.71 3.76
N ALA A 214 -3.84 -18.70 4.61
CA ALA A 214 -4.63 -18.69 5.84
C ALA A 214 -6.09 -18.24 5.63
N GLY A 215 -6.38 -17.54 4.54
CA GLY A 215 -7.71 -16.96 4.29
C GLY A 215 -8.88 -17.95 4.22
N GLY A 216 -8.62 -19.24 4.00
CA GLY A 216 -9.61 -20.32 4.00
C GLY A 216 -9.24 -21.51 4.89
N ALA A 217 -8.20 -21.40 5.72
CA ALA A 217 -7.67 -22.51 6.52
C ALA A 217 -8.37 -22.71 7.88
N GLY A 218 -9.44 -21.95 8.15
CA GLY A 218 -10.15 -22.01 9.43
C GLY A 218 -9.32 -21.57 10.63
N SER A 219 -9.70 -22.02 11.82
CA SER A 219 -9.05 -21.71 13.10
C SER A 219 -7.63 -22.26 13.21
N ASP A 220 -7.34 -23.36 12.50
CA ASP A 220 -6.02 -24.00 12.53
C ASP A 220 -4.95 -23.13 11.85
N GLY A 221 -5.37 -22.31 10.88
CA GLY A 221 -4.50 -21.41 10.14
C GLY A 221 -3.53 -22.13 9.22
N PHE A 222 -2.46 -21.45 8.83
CA PHE A 222 -1.43 -21.97 7.95
C PHE A 222 -0.05 -21.72 8.53
N SER A 223 0.79 -22.75 8.57
CA SER A 223 2.16 -22.68 9.07
C SER A 223 3.18 -22.93 7.96
N ILE A 224 4.23 -22.12 7.92
CA ILE A 224 5.32 -22.23 6.94
C ILE A 224 6.67 -22.05 7.62
N SER A 225 7.68 -22.81 7.19
CA SER A 225 9.04 -22.67 7.72
C SER A 225 9.65 -21.33 7.28
N MET A 226 10.46 -20.73 8.16
CA MET A 226 11.14 -19.47 7.87
C MET A 226 12.08 -19.54 6.64
N PRO A 227 12.81 -20.64 6.36
CA PRO A 227 13.60 -20.77 5.13
C PRO A 227 12.74 -20.76 3.86
N THR A 228 11.64 -21.51 3.84
CA THR A 228 10.75 -21.54 2.67
C THR A 228 10.05 -20.19 2.47
N LEU A 229 9.72 -19.49 3.55
CA LEU A 229 9.19 -18.14 3.49
C LEU A 229 10.21 -17.17 2.85
N TYR A 230 11.49 -17.27 3.24
CA TYR A 230 12.56 -16.47 2.65
C TYR A 230 12.74 -16.71 1.15
N GLU A 231 12.75 -17.97 0.72
CA GLU A 231 12.84 -18.32 -0.70
C GLU A 231 11.64 -17.76 -1.49
N LYS A 232 10.42 -17.95 -0.98
CA LYS A 232 9.19 -17.45 -1.61
C LYS A 232 9.12 -15.93 -1.66
N SER A 233 9.80 -15.22 -0.75
CA SER A 233 9.77 -13.76 -0.71
C SER A 233 10.66 -13.10 -1.76
N GLY A 234 11.66 -13.82 -2.28
CA GLY A 234 12.66 -13.26 -3.20
C GLY A 234 13.38 -12.03 -2.62
N ALA A 235 13.49 -11.98 -1.29
CA ALA A 235 14.08 -10.85 -0.59
C ALA A 235 15.57 -10.71 -0.91
N GLU A 236 16.05 -9.48 -1.03
CA GLU A 236 17.50 -9.22 -1.07
C GLU A 236 18.08 -9.21 0.34
N GLY A 237 19.34 -9.62 0.44
CA GLY A 237 20.11 -9.64 1.67
C GLY A 237 20.43 -11.05 2.14
N ASP A 238 20.88 -11.15 3.38
CA ASP A 238 21.16 -12.39 4.06
C ASP A 238 19.93 -12.89 4.83
N TYR A 239 19.83 -14.21 4.97
CA TYR A 239 18.71 -14.86 5.66
C TYR A 239 18.56 -14.40 7.12
N ARG A 240 19.66 -14.12 7.83
CA ARG A 240 19.63 -13.66 9.23
C ARG A 240 18.93 -12.31 9.36
N ARG A 241 19.24 -11.35 8.48
CA ARG A 241 18.53 -10.07 8.42
C ARG A 241 17.05 -10.25 8.09
N PHE A 242 16.73 -11.13 7.14
CA PHE A 242 15.34 -11.45 6.83
C PHE A 242 14.58 -11.95 8.06
N LYS A 243 15.15 -12.90 8.82
CA LYS A 243 14.56 -13.39 10.07
C LYS A 243 14.31 -12.27 11.08
N PHE A 244 15.28 -11.38 11.25
CA PHE A 244 15.15 -10.24 12.17
C PHE A 244 14.00 -9.31 11.76
N GLU A 245 13.90 -8.96 10.49
CA GLU A 245 12.83 -8.10 9.97
C GLU A 245 11.46 -8.79 10.04
N MET A 246 11.37 -10.09 9.73
CA MET A 246 10.15 -10.88 9.89
C MET A 246 9.71 -10.94 11.36
N ALA A 247 10.62 -11.19 12.29
CA ALA A 247 10.31 -11.23 13.72
C ALA A 247 9.74 -9.89 14.22
N LYS A 248 10.21 -8.76 13.67
CA LYS A 248 9.64 -7.44 13.97
C LYS A 248 8.19 -7.33 13.49
N ILE A 249 7.92 -7.68 12.23
CA ILE A 249 6.57 -7.64 11.64
C ILE A 249 5.62 -8.57 12.39
N ILE A 250 6.08 -9.78 12.75
CA ILE A 250 5.28 -10.75 13.50
C ILE A 250 4.95 -10.22 14.89
N ARG A 251 5.92 -9.58 15.59
CA ARG A 251 5.69 -8.99 16.91
C ARG A 251 4.70 -7.84 16.88
N GLU A 252 4.80 -6.97 15.87
CA GLU A 252 3.87 -5.85 15.68
C GLU A 252 2.46 -6.35 15.29
N ASN A 253 2.39 -7.51 14.62
CA ASN A 253 1.16 -8.18 14.23
C ASN A 253 0.15 -7.24 13.52
N GLY A 254 0.65 -6.26 12.76
CA GLY A 254 -0.18 -5.19 12.19
C GLY A 254 -0.90 -5.55 10.88
N LEU A 255 -0.88 -6.82 10.44
CA LEU A 255 -1.48 -7.20 9.16
C LEU A 255 -3.02 -7.16 9.24
N PRO A 256 -3.73 -6.45 8.34
CA PRO A 256 -5.19 -6.40 8.37
C PRO A 256 -5.82 -7.79 8.25
N GLY A 257 -6.77 -8.12 9.14
CA GLY A 257 -7.50 -9.39 9.09
C GLY A 257 -6.69 -10.67 9.34
N TYR A 258 -5.40 -10.59 9.69
CA TYR A 258 -4.54 -11.76 9.91
C TYR A 258 -3.70 -11.60 11.17
N SER A 259 -3.65 -12.65 11.99
CA SER A 259 -2.74 -12.78 13.12
C SER A 259 -1.52 -13.63 12.73
N LEU A 260 -0.36 -13.20 13.20
CA LEU A 260 0.94 -13.84 12.98
C LEU A 260 1.49 -14.34 14.30
N GLU A 261 2.02 -15.56 14.30
CA GLU A 261 2.65 -16.18 15.45
C GLU A 261 3.96 -16.87 15.02
N LEU A 262 5.05 -16.61 15.76
CA LEU A 262 6.32 -17.28 15.54
C LEU A 262 6.41 -18.51 16.44
N ILE A 263 6.32 -19.70 15.85
CA ILE A 263 6.47 -20.97 16.54
C ILE A 263 7.96 -21.33 16.56
N GLN A 264 8.56 -21.23 17.75
CA GLN A 264 9.90 -21.75 17.99
C GLN A 264 9.86 -23.28 18.04
N ARG A 265 10.92 -23.91 17.54
CA ARG A 265 11.09 -25.36 17.55
C ARG A 265 12.46 -25.66 18.10
N ASP A 266 12.53 -26.60 19.04
CA ASP A 266 13.80 -27.08 19.57
C ASP A 266 14.64 -27.68 18.44
N ASP A 267 15.89 -27.23 18.33
CA ASP A 267 16.87 -27.65 17.32
C ASP A 267 16.42 -27.56 15.84
N ALA A 268 15.44 -26.71 15.53
CA ALA A 268 14.96 -26.50 14.16
C ALA A 268 14.70 -25.03 13.83
N GLU A 269 14.61 -24.72 12.52
CA GLU A 269 14.22 -23.38 12.09
C GLU A 269 12.77 -23.07 12.50
N PRO A 270 12.49 -21.84 12.96
CA PRO A 270 11.16 -21.47 13.42
C PRO A 270 10.15 -21.49 12.28
N MET A 271 8.88 -21.66 12.64
CA MET A 271 7.76 -21.59 11.71
C MET A 271 6.93 -20.34 11.96
N LEU A 272 6.44 -19.74 10.88
CA LEU A 272 5.45 -18.68 10.95
C LEU A 272 4.06 -19.30 10.78
N ARG A 273 3.22 -19.16 11.80
CA ARG A 273 1.79 -19.47 11.72
C ARG A 273 1.00 -18.20 11.42
N MET A 274 0.07 -18.32 10.48
CA MET A 274 -0.82 -17.25 10.04
C MET A 274 -2.25 -17.73 10.23
N THR A 275 -3.06 -16.96 10.96
CA THR A 275 -4.49 -17.26 11.17
C THR A 275 -5.32 -16.06 10.71
N LYS A 276 -6.48 -16.32 10.10
CA LYS A 276 -7.43 -15.25 9.81
C LYS A 276 -8.01 -14.78 11.15
N ARG A 277 -8.07 -13.47 11.37
CA ARG A 277 -8.79 -12.93 12.53
C ARG A 277 -10.28 -13.15 12.31
N ASP A 278 -10.94 -13.65 13.33
CA ASP A 278 -12.40 -13.67 13.36
C ASP A 278 -12.91 -12.22 13.42
N ALA A 279 -13.98 -11.92 12.70
CA ALA A 279 -14.54 -10.57 12.64
C ALA A 279 -15.03 -10.07 14.02
N ASP A 280 -15.22 -10.98 14.99
CA ASP A 280 -15.70 -10.72 16.34
C ASP A 280 -14.60 -10.74 17.42
N SER A 281 -13.33 -10.93 17.06
CA SER A 281 -12.25 -10.90 18.05
C SER A 281 -11.86 -9.44 18.37
N LYS A 282 -11.87 -9.10 19.67
CA LYS A 282 -11.55 -7.76 20.23
C LYS A 282 -10.11 -7.27 19.96
N ASP A 283 -9.31 -8.02 19.21
CA ASP A 283 -7.89 -7.78 18.92
C ASP A 283 -7.65 -7.26 17.49
N ALA A 284 -8.66 -6.67 16.85
CA ALA A 284 -8.45 -5.96 15.60
C ALA A 284 -7.56 -4.73 15.85
N PRO A 285 -6.41 -4.56 15.16
CA PRO A 285 -5.65 -3.32 15.24
C PRO A 285 -6.55 -2.17 14.75
N PRO A 286 -6.46 -0.98 15.38
CA PRO A 286 -7.31 0.14 15.00
C PRO A 286 -7.08 0.47 13.53
N SER A 287 -8.15 0.40 12.74
CA SER A 287 -8.14 0.86 11.36
C SER A 287 -7.80 2.35 11.33
N PRO A 288 -6.94 2.82 10.40
CA PRO A 288 -6.70 4.25 10.23
C PRO A 288 -7.95 4.87 9.61
N THR A 289 -8.76 5.51 10.43
CA THR A 289 -9.94 6.25 10.01
C THR A 289 -9.50 7.44 9.15
N ALA A 290 -9.93 7.46 7.88
CA ALA A 290 -9.87 8.67 7.07
C ALA A 290 -10.83 9.72 7.64
N PRO A 291 -10.51 11.02 7.54
CA PRO A 291 -11.31 12.08 8.15
C PRO A 291 -12.62 12.27 7.38
N SER A 292 -13.73 11.80 7.94
CA SER A 292 -15.06 12.16 7.49
C SER A 292 -15.42 13.54 8.03
N THR A 293 -15.53 14.52 7.13
CA THR A 293 -16.12 15.82 7.42
C THR A 293 -17.61 15.65 7.71
N THR A 294 -18.00 15.75 8.98
CA THR A 294 -19.36 16.17 9.36
C THR A 294 -19.26 17.10 10.56
N ASP A 295 -19.70 18.34 10.34
CA ASP A 295 -20.01 19.30 11.38
C ASP A 295 -21.01 18.69 12.36
N THR A 296 -20.61 18.44 13.62
CA THR A 296 -21.50 18.62 14.78
C THR A 296 -20.67 18.77 16.06
N LYS A 297 -20.90 19.87 16.79
CA LYS A 297 -20.40 20.17 18.14
C LYS A 297 -20.54 18.98 19.12
N PRO A 298 -19.54 18.65 19.95
CA PRO A 298 -19.67 17.60 20.96
C PRO A 298 -20.21 18.14 22.30
N LYS A 299 -21.12 17.37 22.90
CA LYS A 299 -21.47 17.40 24.33
C LYS A 299 -20.74 16.25 25.01
N ASN A 300 -20.07 16.55 26.12
CA ASN A 300 -19.43 15.62 27.05
C ASN A 300 -20.34 14.44 27.43
N THR A 301 -19.79 13.22 27.47
CA THR A 301 -19.53 12.50 28.74
C THR A 301 -18.49 11.40 28.48
N ALA A 302 -17.47 11.35 29.33
CA ALA A 302 -16.39 10.38 29.34
C ALA A 302 -16.79 9.13 30.15
N ASP A 303 -16.22 7.99 29.78
CA ASP A 303 -15.53 7.12 30.73
C ASP A 303 -14.34 6.46 30.02
N VAL A 304 -13.17 6.60 30.64
CA VAL A 304 -11.82 6.31 30.14
C VAL A 304 -11.17 5.25 31.02
N VAL A 305 -10.41 4.34 30.41
CA VAL A 305 -9.23 3.69 31.00
C VAL A 305 -8.24 3.55 29.84
N GLY A 306 -6.98 4.00 29.82
CA GLY A 306 -6.14 4.83 30.67
C GLY A 306 -4.80 4.97 29.91
N GLU A 307 -4.32 6.19 29.68
CA GLU A 307 -2.97 6.51 29.17
C GLU A 307 -2.41 7.62 30.05
N ASP A 308 -1.13 7.50 30.47
CA ASP A 308 -0.47 8.47 31.34
C ASP A 308 -0.49 9.89 30.74
N PRO A 309 -0.82 10.93 31.53
CA PRO A 309 -1.00 12.28 31.02
C PRO A 309 0.32 12.87 30.51
N ILE A 310 0.34 13.25 29.22
CA ILE A 310 1.47 13.94 28.59
C ILE A 310 1.65 15.33 29.26
N SER A 311 2.79 15.54 29.92
CA SER A 311 3.12 16.80 30.60
C SER A 311 4.20 17.60 29.84
N PHE A 312 4.04 18.92 29.77
CA PHE A 312 5.02 19.83 29.16
C PHE A 312 6.27 19.95 30.05
N PRO A 313 7.49 19.81 29.50
CA PRO A 313 8.71 19.80 30.29
C PRO A 313 8.97 21.15 30.99
N VAL A 314 9.08 21.10 32.32
CA VAL A 314 9.29 22.26 33.19
C VAL A 314 10.63 22.98 32.91
N GLN A 315 11.62 22.26 32.38
CA GLN A 315 12.94 22.77 32.00
C GLN A 315 13.53 22.02 30.80
N GLY A 316 14.52 22.60 30.13
CA GLY A 316 15.24 21.98 29.01
C GLY A 316 14.67 22.31 27.62
N SER A 317 15.32 21.79 26.57
CA SER A 317 14.87 22.00 25.19
C SER A 317 13.77 21.00 24.82
N ILE A 318 12.76 21.49 24.10
CA ILE A 318 11.70 20.63 23.54
C ILE A 318 12.07 20.07 22.16
N ALA A 319 13.26 20.38 21.62
CA ALA A 319 13.58 20.08 20.21
C ALA A 319 13.44 18.58 19.84
N PHE A 320 13.63 17.67 20.80
CA PHE A 320 13.65 16.23 20.58
C PHE A 320 12.49 15.46 21.24
N ASP A 321 11.50 16.14 21.81
CA ASP A 321 10.33 15.52 22.44
C ASP A 321 9.04 15.66 21.60
N ALA A 322 7.92 15.20 22.17
CA ALA A 322 6.60 15.31 21.54
C ALA A 322 6.19 16.76 21.26
N PHE A 323 6.60 17.71 22.11
CA PHE A 323 6.34 19.14 21.91
C PHE A 323 7.24 19.72 20.82
N GLY A 324 8.46 19.22 20.61
CA GLY A 324 9.29 19.56 19.45
C GLY A 324 8.64 19.20 18.12
N VAL A 325 7.91 18.08 18.06
CA VAL A 325 7.13 17.70 16.88
C VAL A 325 5.98 18.69 16.65
N ILE A 326 5.25 19.06 17.71
CA ILE A 326 4.16 20.04 17.64
C ILE A 326 4.70 21.42 17.21
N ALA A 327 5.84 21.84 17.73
CA ALA A 327 6.49 23.11 17.38
C ALA A 327 6.85 23.15 15.89
N ARG A 328 7.48 22.10 15.35
CA ARG A 328 7.81 22.00 13.91
C ARG A 328 6.58 22.04 13.01
N ALA A 329 5.46 21.50 13.47
CA ALA A 329 4.22 21.46 12.70
C ALA A 329 3.47 22.80 12.70
N ASN A 330 3.62 23.63 13.75
CA ASN A 330 2.78 24.82 13.96
C ASN A 330 3.53 26.15 13.95
N LEU A 331 4.87 26.17 14.05
CA LEU A 331 5.66 27.41 13.97
C LEU A 331 5.77 27.89 12.51
N PRO A 332 5.62 29.21 12.27
CA PRO A 332 5.81 29.77 10.94
C PRO A 332 7.28 29.69 10.49
N SER A 333 7.49 29.53 9.18
CA SER A 333 8.82 29.56 8.56
C SER A 333 9.28 31.00 8.28
N PRO A 334 10.57 31.33 8.48
CA PRO A 334 11.61 30.51 9.10
C PRO A 334 11.36 30.28 10.60
N GLN A 335 11.60 29.04 11.05
CA GLN A 335 11.27 28.61 12.42
C GLN A 335 12.20 29.27 13.44
N ARG A 336 11.62 29.79 14.52
CA ARG A 336 12.36 30.31 15.69
C ARG A 336 13.00 29.15 16.46
N ASP A 337 14.06 29.46 17.22
CA ASP A 337 14.70 28.48 18.11
C ASP A 337 13.68 27.87 19.09
N HIS A 338 13.62 26.55 19.11
CA HIS A 338 12.65 25.80 19.91
C HIS A 338 12.90 25.94 21.42
N SER A 339 14.13 26.24 21.83
CA SER A 339 14.43 26.47 23.25
C SER A 339 13.83 27.81 23.71
N ALA A 340 13.99 28.87 22.91
CA ALA A 340 13.36 30.16 23.17
C ALA A 340 11.81 30.07 23.17
N VAL A 341 11.21 29.34 22.23
CA VAL A 341 9.75 29.12 22.18
C VAL A 341 9.25 28.35 23.41
N ALA A 342 10.01 27.36 23.89
CA ALA A 342 9.67 26.61 25.10
C ALA A 342 9.67 27.51 26.35
N ASP A 343 10.65 28.39 26.49
CA ASP A 343 10.74 29.32 27.62
C ASP A 343 9.60 30.35 27.63
N GLU A 344 9.25 30.89 26.46
CA GLU A 344 8.08 31.76 26.31
C GLU A 344 6.78 31.04 26.68
N PHE A 345 6.65 29.76 26.28
CA PHE A 345 5.46 28.98 26.62
C PHE A 345 5.38 28.66 28.12
N ARG A 346 6.51 28.38 28.79
CA ARG A 346 6.55 28.23 30.25
C ARG A 346 6.08 29.51 30.95
N GLY A 347 6.50 30.67 30.45
CA GLY A 347 6.04 31.98 30.93
C GLY A 347 4.52 32.16 30.73
N PHE A 348 4.02 31.77 29.56
CA PHE A 348 2.59 31.81 29.25
C PHE A 348 1.76 30.94 30.21
N LEU A 349 2.16 29.68 30.45
CA LEU A 349 1.46 28.78 31.38
C LEU A 349 1.42 29.35 32.80
N LYS A 350 2.55 29.87 33.30
CA LYS A 350 2.63 30.53 34.61
C LYS A 350 1.71 31.75 34.70
N SER A 351 1.70 32.61 33.67
CA SER A 351 0.86 33.82 33.65
C SER A 351 -0.65 33.51 33.65
N ARG A 352 -1.05 32.41 33.02
CA ARG A 352 -2.44 31.96 32.91
C ARG A 352 -2.86 30.97 33.99
N LYS A 353 -1.96 30.62 34.92
CA LYS A 353 -2.15 29.57 35.95
C LYS A 353 -2.61 28.24 35.36
N ILE A 354 -2.07 27.86 34.20
CA ILE A 354 -2.35 26.58 33.54
C ILE A 354 -1.31 25.56 34.01
N ALA A 355 -1.75 24.36 34.40
CA ALA A 355 -0.86 23.29 34.83
C ALA A 355 -0.06 22.71 33.64
N PHE A 356 1.17 22.28 33.88
CA PHE A 356 2.04 21.72 32.84
C PHE A 356 1.55 20.36 32.32
N ASP A 357 0.72 19.67 33.10
CA ASP A 357 0.06 18.40 32.83
C ASP A 357 -1.43 18.54 32.50
N ALA A 358 -1.88 19.75 32.13
CA ALA A 358 -3.26 19.95 31.71
C ALA A 358 -3.64 18.98 30.57
N GLU A 359 -4.84 18.38 30.62
CA GLU A 359 -5.30 17.39 29.63
C GLU A 359 -5.22 17.89 28.18
N ASN A 360 -5.32 19.21 27.99
CA ASN A 360 -5.25 19.88 26.70
C ASN A 360 -3.92 20.62 26.45
N ILE A 361 -2.85 20.32 27.18
CA ILE A 361 -1.59 21.05 27.12
C ILE A 361 -0.96 21.05 25.71
N THR A 362 -1.08 19.95 24.97
CA THR A 362 -0.60 19.81 23.58
C THR A 362 -1.37 20.73 22.63
N GLN A 363 -2.69 20.85 22.82
CA GLN A 363 -3.54 21.75 22.04
C GLN A 363 -3.27 23.22 22.36
N ILE A 364 -3.06 23.53 23.66
CA ILE A 364 -2.67 24.87 24.10
C ILE A 364 -1.33 25.25 23.49
N PHE A 365 -0.36 24.33 23.47
CA PHE A 365 0.96 24.55 22.87
C PHE A 365 0.89 24.75 21.35
N ALA A 366 0.15 23.92 20.63
CA ALA A 366 -0.05 24.08 19.17
C ALA A 366 -0.66 25.46 18.83
N THR A 367 -1.66 25.88 19.60
CA THR A 367 -2.30 27.19 19.45
C THR A 367 -1.35 28.35 19.81
N PHE A 368 -0.44 28.12 20.75
CA PHE A 368 0.60 29.09 21.09
C PHE A 368 1.62 29.23 19.95
N CYS A 369 2.11 28.10 19.39
CA CYS A 369 3.04 28.10 18.26
C CYS A 369 2.47 28.78 17.01
N SER A 370 1.20 28.57 16.68
CA SER A 370 0.59 29.19 15.48
C SER A 370 0.42 30.71 15.59
N LYS A 371 0.48 31.27 16.80
CA LYS A 371 0.41 32.71 17.07
C LYS A 371 1.78 33.38 17.20
N GLN A 372 2.86 32.61 17.12
CA GLN A 372 4.23 33.14 17.17
C GLN A 372 4.59 33.86 15.87
N ARG A 373 5.50 34.82 15.95
CA ARG A 373 6.07 35.47 14.76
C ARG A 373 7.14 34.57 14.13
N ALA A 374 7.33 34.68 12.82
CA ALA A 374 8.47 34.05 12.14
C ALA A 374 9.80 34.61 12.66
N ALA A 375 10.87 33.83 12.57
CA ALA A 375 12.21 34.33 12.86
C ALA A 375 12.56 35.48 11.91
N SER A 376 13.24 36.50 12.45
CA SER A 376 13.76 37.63 11.66
C SER A 376 15.08 37.28 10.98
#